data_AF-A0A7M3SU36-F1
#
_entry.id   AF-A0A7M3SU36-F1
#
_cell.length_a   1.000
_cell.length_b   1.000
_cell.length_c   1.000
_cell.angle_alpha   90.00
_cell.angle_beta   90.00
_cell.angle_gamma   90.00
#
_symmetry.space_group_name_H-M   'P 1'
#
loop_
_entity.id
_entity.type
_entity.pdbx_description
1 polymer ?
#
loop_
_entity_poly.entity_id
_entity_poly.type
_entity_poly.pdbx_seq_one_letter_code
_entity_poly.pdbx_strand_id
1 'polypeptide(L)'
;MSPPPESTHTFGVDPAETAALARSWRRHGRVLANLDVDELANTVGAGHCLAAARAAAAPTKRVGVDIANRLDVLGQIVGRFQARAVDDDAAAGRALHGLADR
;
A
#
# COMPACT_ATOMS: atom_id res chain seq x y z
N MET A 1 0.68 43.12 -3.24
CA MET A 1 -0.13 42.03 -3.82
C MET A 1 0.80 40.85 -3.99
N SER A 2 0.71 39.84 -3.13
CA SER A 2 1.47 38.60 -3.32
C SER A 2 0.86 37.84 -4.50
N PRO A 3 1.66 37.20 -5.38
CA PRO A 3 1.11 36.35 -6.42
C PRO A 3 0.28 35.23 -5.77
N PRO A 4 -0.84 34.83 -6.40
CA PRO A 4 -1.63 33.71 -5.91
C PRO A 4 -0.76 32.44 -5.90
N PRO A 5 -0.92 31.55 -4.91
CA PRO A 5 -0.19 30.29 -4.89
C PRO A 5 -0.52 29.52 -6.17
N GLU A 6 0.54 29.15 -6.92
CA GLU A 6 0.42 28.26 -8.06
C GLU A 6 -0.22 26.97 -7.56
N SER A 7 -1.48 26.80 -7.90
CA SER A 7 -2.22 25.59 -7.62
C SER A 7 -1.58 24.55 -8.53
N THR A 8 -0.73 23.68 -7.97
CA THR A 8 -0.22 22.50 -8.65
C THR A 8 -1.42 21.60 -8.91
N HIS A 9 -2.16 21.91 -9.97
CA HIS A 9 -3.28 21.13 -10.47
C HIS A 9 -2.68 19.91 -11.15
N THR A 10 -2.31 18.91 -10.34
CA THR A 10 -2.18 17.54 -10.81
C THR A 10 -3.51 17.20 -11.49
N PHE A 11 -3.49 16.80 -12.75
CA PHE A 11 -4.70 16.36 -13.45
C PHE A 11 -5.06 14.94 -12.94
N GLY A 12 -5.52 14.81 -11.69
CA GLY A 12 -5.85 13.50 -11.13
C GLY A 12 -5.78 13.39 -9.60
N VAL A 13 -5.42 12.19 -9.14
CA VAL A 13 -5.27 11.82 -7.72
C VAL A 13 -4.08 12.55 -7.11
N ASP A 14 -4.22 13.06 -5.89
CA ASP A 14 -3.13 13.71 -5.16
C ASP A 14 -1.94 12.73 -4.98
N PRO A 15 -0.72 13.10 -5.43
CA PRO A 15 0.48 12.30 -5.22
C PRO A 15 0.75 11.99 -3.75
N ALA A 16 0.43 12.90 -2.83
CA ALA A 16 0.62 12.70 -1.40
C ALA A 16 -0.33 11.61 -0.87
N GLU A 17 -1.59 11.63 -1.32
CA GLU A 17 -2.60 10.62 -1.00
C GLU A 17 -2.20 9.24 -1.53
N THR A 18 -1.78 9.19 -2.79
CA THR A 18 -1.32 7.96 -3.46
C THR A 18 -0.12 7.33 -2.75
N ALA A 19 0.83 8.17 -2.34
CA ALA A 19 2.00 7.74 -1.57
C ALA A 19 1.62 7.27 -0.16
N ALA A 20 0.66 7.95 0.49
CA ALA A 20 0.15 7.56 1.80
C ALA A 20 -0.53 6.19 1.75
N LEU A 21 -1.35 5.95 0.72
CA LEU A 21 -2.02 4.66 0.49
C LEU A 21 -1.00 3.53 0.29
N ALA A 22 -0.02 3.73 -0.59
CA ALA A 22 1.03 2.74 -0.84
C ALA A 22 1.87 2.44 0.41
N ARG A 23 2.15 3.44 1.26
CA ARG A 23 2.83 3.25 2.55
C ARG A 23 1.96 2.47 3.54
N SER A 24 0.68 2.80 3.61
CA SER A 24 -0.30 2.14 4.50
C SER A 24 -0.43 0.66 4.18
N TRP A 25 -0.62 0.30 2.91
CA TRP A 25 -0.69 -1.11 2.50
C TRP A 25 0.58 -1.89 2.81
N ARG A 26 1.77 -1.35 2.50
CA ARG A 26 3.05 -1.99 2.84
C ARG A 26 3.27 -2.12 4.35
N ARG A 27 2.75 -1.18 5.14
CA ARG A 27 2.77 -1.27 6.61
C ARG A 27 1.85 -2.39 7.08
N HIS A 28 0.61 -2.43 6.61
CA HIS A 28 -0.35 -3.48 7.00
C HIS A 28 0.12 -4.86 6.54
N GLY A 29 0.71 -4.99 5.35
CA GLY A 29 1.30 -6.23 4.88
C GLY A 29 2.42 -6.71 5.79
N ARG A 30 3.33 -5.82 6.22
CA ARG A 30 4.36 -6.17 7.21
C ARG A 30 3.79 -6.63 8.55
N VAL A 31 2.70 -6.03 9.02
CA VAL A 31 2.04 -6.47 10.26
C VAL A 31 1.48 -7.89 10.09
N LEU A 32 0.79 -8.16 8.99
CA LEU A 32 0.19 -9.47 8.72
C LEU A 32 1.23 -10.57 8.47
N ALA A 33 2.33 -10.26 7.79
CA ALA A 33 3.42 -11.21 7.54
C ALA A 33 4.15 -11.63 8.82
N ASN A 34 4.15 -10.76 9.84
CA ASN A 34 4.81 -11.00 11.13
C ASN A 34 3.81 -11.35 12.25
N LEU A 35 2.56 -11.68 11.90
CA LEU A 35 1.59 -12.09 12.90
C LEU A 35 2.05 -13.42 13.51
N ASP A 36 2.36 -13.40 14.80
CA ASP A 36 2.71 -14.61 15.53
C ASP A 36 1.44 -15.42 15.83
N VAL A 37 1.44 -16.67 15.37
CA VAL A 37 0.37 -17.64 15.60
C VAL A 37 0.93 -18.93 16.20
N ASP A 38 2.17 -18.92 16.65
CA ASP A 38 2.82 -20.10 17.20
C ASP A 38 2.19 -20.48 18.55
N GLU A 39 1.63 -19.52 19.29
CA GLU A 39 0.81 -19.79 20.48
C GLU A 39 -0.40 -20.67 20.17
N LEU A 40 -1.06 -20.47 19.01
CA LEU A 40 -2.16 -21.32 18.57
C LEU A 40 -1.65 -22.75 18.30
N ALA A 41 -0.50 -22.89 17.64
CA ALA A 41 0.09 -24.20 17.32
C ALA A 41 0.53 -24.98 18.57
N ASN A 42 0.93 -24.26 19.62
CA ASN A 42 1.51 -24.83 20.84
C ASN A 42 0.51 -24.96 22.00
N THR A 43 -0.79 -24.74 21.77
CA THR A 43 -1.81 -24.90 22.83
C THR A 43 -1.84 -26.33 23.37
N VAL A 44 -1.61 -26.47 24.68
CA VAL A 44 -1.51 -27.76 25.39
C VAL A 44 -2.89 -28.20 25.90
N GLY A 45 -3.21 -29.48 25.72
CA GLY A 45 -4.42 -30.11 26.26
C GLY A 45 -5.23 -30.88 25.23
N ALA A 46 -6.11 -31.75 25.72
CA ALA A 46 -6.89 -32.70 24.93
C ALA A 46 -8.31 -32.21 24.57
N GLY A 47 -8.69 -31.01 25.00
CA GLY A 47 -10.01 -30.44 24.72
C GLY A 47 -10.24 -30.19 23.22
N HIS A 48 -11.45 -30.44 22.73
CA HIS A 48 -11.80 -30.24 21.32
C HIS A 48 -11.51 -28.81 20.83
N CYS A 49 -11.79 -27.79 21.66
CA CYS A 49 -11.46 -26.40 21.34
C CYS A 49 -9.96 -26.14 21.17
N LEU A 50 -9.11 -26.81 21.97
CA LEU A 50 -7.65 -26.68 21.88
C LEU A 50 -7.10 -27.38 20.64
N ALA A 51 -7.68 -28.53 20.26
CA ALA A 51 -7.34 -29.19 19.01
C ALA A 51 -7.72 -28.32 17.80
N ALA A 52 -8.87 -27.66 17.83
CA ALA A 52 -9.29 -26.72 16.80
C ALA A 52 -8.36 -25.49 16.71
N ALA A 53 -7.95 -24.94 17.86
CA ALA A 53 -6.98 -23.84 17.91
C ALA A 53 -5.64 -24.21 17.25
N ARG A 54 -5.08 -25.38 17.57
CA ARG A 54 -3.87 -25.90 16.91
C ARG A 54 -4.05 -26.08 15.40
N ALA A 55 -5.19 -26.64 14.99
CA ALA A 55 -5.48 -26.86 13.58
C ALA A 55 -5.62 -25.54 12.78
N ALA A 56 -6.04 -24.45 13.43
CA ALA A 56 -6.20 -23.15 12.81
C ALA A 56 -4.86 -22.40 12.59
N ALA A 57 -3.81 -22.71 13.34
CA ALA A 57 -2.55 -21.96 13.30
C ALA A 57 -1.92 -21.88 11.90
N ALA A 58 -1.72 -23.02 11.23
CA ALA A 58 -1.10 -23.08 9.92
C ALA A 58 -1.95 -22.39 8.81
N PRO A 59 -3.27 -22.63 8.72
CA PRO A 59 -4.15 -21.86 7.83
C PRO A 59 -4.09 -20.35 8.08
N THR A 60 -4.13 -19.91 9.34
CA THR A 60 -4.07 -18.48 9.70
C THR A 60 -2.76 -17.85 9.25
N LYS A 61 -1.61 -18.52 9.52
CA LYS A 61 -0.29 -18.05 9.05
C LYS A 61 -0.26 -17.89 7.54
N ARG A 62 -0.77 -18.90 6.81
CA ARG A 62 -0.79 -18.89 5.34
C ARG A 62 -1.63 -17.74 4.79
N VAL A 63 -2.82 -17.51 5.34
CA VAL A 63 -3.71 -16.41 4.92
C VAL A 63 -3.07 -15.06 5.24
N GLY A 64 -2.46 -14.90 6.42
CA GLY A 64 -1.75 -13.69 6.79
C GLY A 64 -0.64 -13.33 5.79
N VAL A 65 0.19 -14.31 5.42
CA VAL A 65 1.26 -14.14 4.42
C VAL A 65 0.69 -13.83 3.03
N ASP A 66 -0.38 -14.50 2.60
CA ASP A 66 -0.99 -14.24 1.29
C ASP A 66 -1.55 -12.81 1.19
N ILE A 67 -2.26 -12.36 2.22
CA ILE A 67 -2.78 -10.97 2.26
C ILE A 67 -1.62 -9.98 2.30
N ALA A 68 -0.57 -10.27 3.07
CA ALA A 68 0.62 -9.42 3.12
C ALA A 68 1.27 -9.24 1.74
N ASN A 69 1.43 -10.33 0.99
CA ASN A 69 1.97 -10.30 -0.37
C ASN A 69 1.09 -9.46 -1.30
N ARG A 70 -0.24 -9.60 -1.23
CA ARG A 70 -1.17 -8.80 -2.04
C ARG A 70 -1.06 -7.31 -1.72
N LEU A 71 -1.00 -6.94 -0.44
CA LEU A 71 -0.84 -5.56 -0.01
C LEU A 71 0.48 -4.95 -0.48
N ASP A 72 1.57 -5.73 -0.47
CA ASP A 72 2.86 -5.28 -1.00
C ASP A 72 2.78 -5.05 -2.52
N VAL A 73 2.24 -6.01 -3.27
CA VAL A 73 2.03 -5.88 -4.73
C VAL A 73 1.18 -4.65 -5.07
N LEU A 74 0.07 -4.44 -4.35
CA LEU A 74 -0.77 -3.26 -4.53
C LEU A 74 0.00 -1.96 -4.24
N GLY A 75 0.79 -1.94 -3.17
CA GLY A 75 1.64 -0.79 -2.84
C GLY A 75 2.69 -0.49 -3.91
N GLN A 76 3.28 -1.51 -4.53
CA GLN A 76 4.22 -1.36 -5.63
C GLN A 76 3.54 -0.86 -6.92
N ILE A 77 2.33 -1.36 -7.24
CA ILE A 77 1.56 -0.92 -8.41
C ILE A 77 1.22 0.56 -8.29
N VAL A 78 0.68 0.96 -7.13
CA VAL A 78 0.30 2.35 -6.87
C VAL A 78 1.51 3.28 -6.88
N GLY A 79 2.65 2.85 -6.30
CA GLY A 79 3.89 3.63 -6.38
C GLY A 79 4.38 3.83 -7.82
N ARG A 80 4.27 2.81 -8.67
CA ARG A 80 4.62 2.91 -10.11
C ARG A 80 3.68 3.81 -10.89
N PHE A 81 2.37 3.72 -10.60
CA PHE A 81 1.37 4.59 -11.21
C PHE A 81 1.65 6.06 -10.88
N GLN A 82 1.90 6.37 -9.60
CA GLN A 82 2.21 7.72 -9.14
C GLN A 82 3.43 8.31 -9.83
N ALA A 83 4.53 7.54 -9.91
CA ALA A 83 5.75 8.02 -10.55
C ALA A 83 5.51 8.43 -12.00
N ARG A 84 4.77 7.62 -12.75
CA ARG A 84 4.40 7.92 -14.14
C ARG A 84 3.50 9.16 -14.25
N ALA A 85 2.49 9.27 -13.39
CA ALA A 85 1.60 10.42 -13.40
C ALA A 85 2.35 11.74 -13.16
N VAL A 86 3.32 11.76 -12.25
CA VAL A 86 4.18 12.93 -11.99
C VAL A 86 5.04 13.28 -13.21
N ASP A 87 5.63 12.28 -13.86
CA ASP A 87 6.47 12.48 -15.05
C ASP A 87 5.65 13.03 -16.23
N ASP A 88 4.44 12.48 -16.43
CA ASP A 88 3.51 12.88 -17.49
C ASP A 88 2.98 14.31 -17.26
N ASP A 89 2.57 14.66 -16.04
CA ASP A 89 2.11 16.01 -15.69
C ASP A 89 3.24 17.04 -15.85
N ALA A 90 4.47 16.70 -15.46
CA ALA A 90 5.63 17.56 -15.66
C ALA A 90 5.93 17.76 -17.16
N ALA A 91 5.75 16.72 -17.99
CA ALA A 91 5.92 16.83 -19.44
C ALA A 91 4.83 17.71 -20.08
N ALA A 92 3.58 17.55 -19.67
CA ALA A 92 2.47 18.38 -20.12
C ALA A 92 2.67 19.86 -19.73
N GLY A 93 3.09 20.12 -18.47
CA GLY A 93 3.41 21.47 -18.00
C GLY A 93 4.49 22.16 -18.84
N ARG A 94 5.59 21.44 -19.16
CA ARG A 94 6.64 21.95 -20.05
C ARG A 94 6.12 22.27 -21.45
N ALA A 95 5.27 21.40 -22.01
CA ALA A 95 4.70 21.61 -23.34
C ALA A 95 3.76 22.84 -23.38
N LEU A 96 2.92 23.02 -22.36
CA LEU A 96 2.04 24.18 -22.23
C LEU A 96 2.81 25.49 -22.06
N HIS A 97 3.86 25.49 -21.23
CA HIS A 97 4.72 26.66 -21.06
C HIS A 97 5.40 27.05 -22.38
N GLY A 98 5.92 26.07 -23.13
CA GLY A 98 6.51 26.32 -24.45
C GLY A 98 5.52 26.83 -25.51
N LEU A 99 4.20 26.67 -25.32
CA LEU A 99 3.17 27.31 -26.15
C LEU A 99 2.89 28.75 -25.72
N ALA A 100 2.98 29.06 -24.42
CA ALA A 100 2.73 30.40 -23.88
C ALA A 100 3.87 31.39 -24.19
N ASP A 101 5.10 30.90 -24.37
CA ASP A 101 6.27 31.70 -24.73
C ASP A 101 6.36 32.02 -26.26
N ARG A 102 5.33 31.69 -27.03
CA ARG A 102 5.21 31.92 -28.48
C ARG A 102 4.22 33.03 -28.80
#